data_AF-A0A7S1F7N7-F1
#
_entry.id   AF-A0A7S1F7N7-F1
#
_cell.length_a   1.000
_cell.length_b   1.000
_cell.length_c   1.000
_cell.angle_alpha   90.00
_cell.angle_beta   90.00
_cell.angle_gamma   90.00
#
_symmetry.space_group_name_H-M   'P 1'
#
loop_
_entity.id
_entity.type
_entity.pdbx_description
1 polymer ?
#
loop_
_entity_poly.entity_id
_entity_poly.type
_entity_poly.pdbx_seq_one_letter_code
_entity_poly.pdbx_strand_id
1 'polypeptide(L)'
;GEGTAIITESCVLNPNRNPGVSKSDVEETLFRLLGLSKIIWLPGIAGKDITDGHTDFYARFATPGVVVAHHDPDPKSHDHAVTSKHLEILNSACDAKGRQLQVHVLSAPNFDKLRWKGELEDF
;
A
#
# COMPACT_ATOMS: atom_id res chain seq x y z
N GLY A 1 3.39 15.16 1.19
CA GLY A 1 4.29 16.32 1.06
C GLY A 1 3.81 17.33 0.03
N GLU A 2 3.43 16.88 -1.18
CA GLU A 2 3.01 17.77 -2.28
C GLU A 2 1.60 17.45 -2.79
N GLY A 3 0.67 17.16 -1.86
CA GLY A 3 -0.75 16.95 -2.19
C GLY A 3 -1.13 15.54 -2.67
N THR A 4 -0.21 14.57 -2.67
CA THR A 4 -0.51 13.16 -3.02
C THR A 4 -0.38 12.24 -1.81
N ALA A 5 -1.31 11.32 -1.67
CA ALA A 5 -1.21 10.16 -0.78
C ALA A 5 -1.38 8.85 -1.56
N ILE A 6 -0.83 7.78 -1.02
CA ILE A 6 -1.14 6.39 -1.42
C ILE A 6 -1.86 5.79 -0.21
N ILE A 7 -3.01 5.16 -0.44
CA ILE A 7 -3.86 4.63 0.63
C ILE A 7 -4.44 3.27 0.20
N THR A 8 -4.58 2.35 1.15
CA THR A 8 -5.23 1.06 0.94
C THR A 8 -6.71 1.09 1.30
N GLU A 9 -7.55 0.62 0.38
CA GLU A 9 -9.00 0.51 0.56
C GLU A 9 -9.35 -0.47 1.68
N SER A 10 -8.69 -1.63 1.71
CA SER A 10 -8.89 -2.66 2.74
C SER A 10 -8.66 -2.19 4.17
N CYS A 11 -7.83 -1.17 4.36
CA CYS A 11 -7.54 -0.58 5.66
C CYS A 11 -8.51 0.57 5.95
N VAL A 12 -8.58 1.59 5.08
CA VAL A 12 -9.28 2.84 5.39
C VAL A 12 -10.79 2.75 5.21
N LEU A 13 -11.26 1.99 4.23
CA LEU A 13 -12.69 1.84 3.92
C LEU A 13 -13.31 0.61 4.60
N ASN A 14 -12.55 -0.08 5.45
CA ASN A 14 -13.02 -1.24 6.16
C ASN A 14 -14.17 -0.86 7.12
N PRO A 15 -15.30 -1.59 7.13
CA PRO A 15 -16.40 -1.34 8.07
C PRO A 15 -15.98 -1.36 9.54
N ASN A 16 -14.88 -2.05 9.88
CA ASN A 16 -14.34 -2.09 11.25
C ASN A 16 -13.53 -0.85 11.66
N ARG A 17 -13.34 0.14 10.76
CA ARG A 17 -12.71 1.43 11.08
C ARG A 17 -13.78 2.50 11.25
N ASN A 18 -14.36 2.96 10.14
CA ASN A 18 -15.32 4.07 10.11
C ASN A 18 -16.61 3.62 9.40
N PRO A 19 -17.48 2.85 10.07
CA PRO A 19 -18.68 2.31 9.45
C PRO A 19 -19.60 3.42 8.95
N GLY A 20 -20.12 3.26 7.72
CA GLY A 20 -21.03 4.23 7.10
C GLY A 20 -20.36 5.43 6.43
N VAL A 21 -19.02 5.55 6.50
CA VAL A 21 -18.27 6.59 5.80
C VAL A 21 -17.98 6.14 4.37
N SER A 22 -18.37 6.94 3.39
CA SER A 22 -18.10 6.64 1.99
C SER A 22 -16.66 6.98 1.59
N LYS A 23 -16.20 6.42 0.46
CA LYS A 23 -14.89 6.77 -0.10
C LYS A 23 -14.73 8.27 -0.38
N SER A 24 -15.78 8.93 -0.87
CA SER A 24 -15.77 10.38 -1.10
C SER A 24 -15.68 11.19 0.19
N ASP A 25 -16.34 10.75 1.26
CA ASP A 25 -16.25 11.43 2.57
C ASP A 25 -14.83 11.35 3.14
N VAL A 26 -14.17 10.20 2.95
CA VAL A 26 -12.75 10.01 3.29
C VAL A 26 -11.89 10.95 2.46
N GLU A 27 -12.07 10.98 1.14
CA GLU A 27 -11.30 11.86 0.25
C GLU A 27 -11.46 13.34 0.65
N GLU A 28 -12.69 13.82 0.83
CA GLU A 28 -12.96 15.21 1.24
C GLU A 28 -12.29 15.54 2.59
N THR A 29 -12.42 14.64 3.57
CA THR A 29 -11.84 14.81 4.89
C THR A 29 -10.32 14.87 4.82
N LEU A 30 -9.68 13.94 4.10
CA LEU A 30 -8.22 13.88 3.98
C LEU A 30 -7.66 15.02 3.12
N PHE A 31 -8.39 15.45 2.09
CA PHE A 31 -8.02 16.62 1.29
C PHE A 31 -7.97 17.88 2.15
N ARG A 32 -9.01 18.12 2.95
CA ARG A 32 -9.10 19.26 3.86
C ARG A 32 -8.06 19.21 4.97
N LEU A 33 -7.87 18.06 5.62
CA LEU A 33 -7.03 17.95 6.82
C LEU A 33 -5.54 17.84 6.51
N LEU A 34 -5.17 17.18 5.42
CA LEU A 34 -3.77 16.87 5.09
C LEU A 34 -3.25 17.68 3.90
N GLY A 35 -4.08 18.56 3.32
CA GLY A 35 -3.73 19.34 2.13
C GLY A 35 -3.52 18.46 0.90
N LEU A 36 -4.26 17.36 0.80
CA LEU A 36 -4.23 16.46 -0.36
C LEU A 36 -5.12 17.00 -1.48
N SER A 37 -4.74 16.69 -2.70
CA SER A 37 -5.57 16.89 -3.90
C SER A 37 -5.63 15.62 -4.77
N LYS A 38 -4.88 14.57 -4.41
CA LYS A 38 -4.94 13.27 -5.07
C LYS A 38 -4.67 12.15 -4.07
N ILE A 39 -5.47 11.10 -4.14
CA ILE A 39 -5.19 9.81 -3.50
C ILE A 39 -5.02 8.75 -4.60
N ILE A 40 -3.96 7.96 -4.49
CA ILE A 40 -3.75 6.74 -5.28
C ILE A 40 -4.22 5.58 -4.41
N TRP A 41 -5.35 4.99 -4.79
CA TRP A 41 -5.98 3.91 -4.05
C TRP A 41 -5.39 2.55 -4.46
N LEU A 42 -4.87 1.82 -3.48
CA LEU A 42 -4.48 0.43 -3.59
C LEU A 42 -5.57 -0.44 -2.96
N PRO A 43 -5.87 -1.64 -3.48
CA PRO A 43 -6.92 -2.49 -2.91
C PRO A 43 -6.59 -2.98 -1.49
N GLY A 44 -5.33 -3.34 -1.22
CA GLY A 44 -4.90 -4.05 0.00
C GLY A 44 -5.65 -5.38 0.25
N ILE A 45 -5.52 -5.96 1.45
CA ILE A 45 -6.25 -7.18 1.85
C ILE A 45 -6.77 -7.07 3.29
N ALA A 46 -8.09 -7.18 3.46
CA ALA A 46 -8.72 -7.18 4.78
C ALA A 46 -8.64 -8.56 5.45
N GLY A 47 -8.48 -8.60 6.77
CA GLY A 47 -8.51 -9.82 7.57
C GLY A 47 -7.34 -10.79 7.37
N LYS A 48 -6.27 -10.39 6.68
CA LYS A 48 -5.02 -11.18 6.57
C LYS A 48 -3.92 -10.71 7.49
N ASP A 49 -3.85 -9.40 7.70
CA ASP A 49 -2.96 -8.77 8.68
C ASP A 49 -3.80 -7.99 9.70
N ILE A 50 -3.27 -7.78 10.91
CA ILE A 50 -3.94 -7.06 12.01
C ILE A 50 -4.34 -5.63 11.63
N THR A 51 -3.67 -5.04 10.63
CA THR A 51 -3.94 -3.68 10.15
C THR A 51 -4.90 -3.63 8.97
N ASP A 52 -5.40 -4.79 8.51
CA ASP A 52 -6.19 -4.93 7.28
C ASP A 52 -5.44 -4.38 6.04
N GLY A 53 -4.12 -4.56 6.01
CA GLY A 53 -3.28 -4.16 4.88
C GLY A 53 -2.96 -2.67 4.88
N HIS A 54 -2.39 -2.15 5.96
CA HIS A 54 -1.91 -0.78 6.02
C HIS A 54 -0.89 -0.49 4.91
N THR A 55 -0.96 0.71 4.33
CA THR A 55 -0.17 1.06 3.15
C THR A 55 1.33 1.10 3.42
N ASP A 56 1.76 1.33 4.65
CA ASP A 56 3.18 1.43 5.01
C ASP A 56 3.95 0.10 4.87
N PHE A 57 3.24 -1.02 4.82
CA PHE A 57 3.75 -2.34 4.41
C PHE A 57 3.94 -2.42 2.89
N TYR A 58 3.00 -1.87 2.12
CA TYR A 58 2.96 -2.02 0.66
C TYR A 58 3.77 -0.98 -0.12
N ALA A 59 3.72 0.29 0.26
CA ALA A 59 4.34 1.35 -0.53
C ALA A 59 4.70 2.57 0.31
N ARG A 60 5.84 3.21 0.00
CA ARG A 60 6.29 4.45 0.63
C ARG A 60 6.89 5.40 -0.40
N PHE A 61 6.63 6.69 -0.24
CA PHE A 61 7.37 7.70 -0.99
C PHE A 61 8.80 7.81 -0.43
N ALA A 62 9.80 7.71 -1.31
CA ALA A 62 11.19 8.02 -0.96
C ALA A 62 11.49 9.51 -1.13
N THR A 63 10.89 10.13 -2.16
CA THR A 63 10.93 11.56 -2.48
C THR A 63 9.70 11.87 -3.36
N PRO A 64 9.27 13.13 -3.60
CA PRO A 64 8.15 13.41 -4.50
C PRO A 64 8.33 12.73 -5.87
N GLY A 65 7.30 12.00 -6.32
CA GLY A 65 7.31 11.24 -7.57
C GLY A 65 8.06 9.90 -7.54
N VAL A 66 8.74 9.54 -6.44
CA VAL A 66 9.47 8.27 -6.33
C VAL A 66 8.91 7.42 -5.21
N VAL A 67 8.52 6.18 -5.52
CA VAL A 67 7.89 5.23 -4.60
C VAL A 67 8.74 3.98 -4.50
N VAL A 68 8.96 3.50 -3.29
CA VAL A 68 9.42 2.13 -3.04
C VAL A 68 8.18 1.28 -2.77
N ALA A 69 7.99 0.21 -3.53
CA ALA A 69 6.82 -0.66 -3.45
C ALA A 69 7.23 -2.11 -3.16
N HIS A 70 6.55 -2.74 -2.22
CA HIS A 70 6.72 -4.14 -1.88
C HIS A 70 6.16 -5.04 -2.98
N HIS A 71 6.86 -6.14 -3.26
CA HIS A 71 6.36 -7.22 -4.10
C HIS A 71 6.68 -8.58 -3.48
N ASP A 72 5.66 -9.40 -3.32
CA ASP A 72 5.85 -10.79 -2.92
C ASP A 72 5.84 -11.68 -4.17
N PRO A 73 7.00 -12.26 -4.56
CA PRO A 73 7.08 -13.08 -5.76
C PRO A 73 6.60 -14.52 -5.55
N ASP A 74 6.31 -14.97 -4.32
CA ASP A 74 5.89 -16.35 -4.06
C ASP A 74 4.40 -16.55 -4.44
N PRO A 75 4.08 -17.35 -5.47
CA PRO A 75 2.68 -17.57 -5.88
C PRO A 75 1.79 -18.20 -4.81
N LYS A 76 2.37 -18.75 -3.73
CA LYS A 76 1.63 -19.33 -2.60
C LYS A 76 1.30 -18.30 -1.51
N SER A 77 1.96 -17.14 -1.51
CA SER A 77 1.69 -16.06 -0.58
C SER A 77 0.33 -15.44 -0.86
N HIS A 78 -0.41 -15.09 0.21
CA HIS A 78 -1.67 -14.36 0.05
C HIS A 78 -1.45 -12.95 -0.51
N ASP A 79 -0.25 -12.39 -0.40
CA ASP A 79 0.10 -11.06 -0.90
C ASP A 79 0.55 -11.04 -2.37
N HIS A 80 0.82 -12.20 -2.99
CA HIS A 80 1.38 -12.24 -4.34
C HIS A 80 0.51 -11.52 -5.38
N ALA A 81 -0.77 -11.89 -5.43
CA ALA A 81 -1.71 -11.29 -6.37
C ALA A 81 -1.95 -9.81 -6.08
N VAL A 82 -2.07 -9.44 -4.79
CA VAL A 82 -2.36 -8.04 -4.40
C VAL A 82 -1.17 -7.12 -4.70
N THR A 83 0.05 -7.57 -4.39
CA THR A 83 1.25 -6.75 -4.60
C THR A 83 1.58 -6.61 -6.07
N SER A 84 1.34 -7.65 -6.88
CA SER A 84 1.37 -7.55 -8.35
C SER A 84 0.40 -6.47 -8.85
N LYS A 85 -0.84 -6.47 -8.32
CA LYS A 85 -1.84 -5.47 -8.68
C LYS A 85 -1.45 -4.05 -8.24
N HIS A 86 -0.84 -3.91 -7.06
CA HIS A 86 -0.34 -2.63 -6.58
C HIS A 86 0.72 -2.08 -7.52
N LEU A 87 1.66 -2.90 -7.99
CA LEU A 87 2.67 -2.48 -8.96
C LEU A 87 2.05 -2.00 -10.27
N GLU A 88 1.02 -2.66 -10.80
CA GLU A 88 0.31 -2.19 -12.01
C GLU A 88 -0.28 -0.79 -11.81
N ILE A 89 -0.96 -0.56 -10.68
CA ILE A 89 -1.57 0.73 -10.36
C ILE A 89 -0.50 1.81 -10.21
N LEU A 90 0.56 1.54 -9.42
CA LEU A 90 1.62 2.50 -9.16
C LEU A 90 2.40 2.86 -10.42
N ASN A 91 2.73 1.88 -11.27
CA ASN A 91 3.42 2.13 -12.55
C ASN A 91 2.58 2.90 -13.57
N SER A 92 1.25 2.93 -13.41
CA SER A 92 0.34 3.65 -14.29
C SER A 92 -0.14 4.99 -13.71
N ALA A 93 0.24 5.31 -12.47
CA ALA A 93 -0.26 6.47 -11.76
C ALA A 93 0.65 7.70 -11.92
N CYS A 94 0.03 8.87 -12.03
CA CYS A 94 0.70 10.14 -11.79
C CYS A 94 0.37 10.69 -10.41
N ASP A 95 1.23 11.51 -9.84
CA ASP A 95 0.95 12.24 -8.61
C ASP A 95 0.08 13.51 -8.86
N ALA A 96 -0.20 14.27 -7.81
CA ALA A 96 -1.01 15.50 -7.83
C ALA A 96 -0.38 16.64 -8.66
N LYS A 97 0.91 16.57 -8.96
CA LYS A 97 1.61 17.53 -9.83
C LYS A 97 1.71 17.03 -11.28
N GLY A 98 1.10 15.89 -11.58
CA GLY A 98 1.11 15.28 -12.91
C GLY A 98 2.39 14.52 -13.25
N ARG A 99 3.30 14.30 -12.28
CA ARG A 99 4.51 13.49 -12.51
C ARG A 99 4.14 12.02 -12.51
N GLN A 100 4.61 11.28 -13.51
CA GLN A 100 4.56 9.81 -13.48
C GLN A 100 5.37 9.30 -12.29
N LEU A 101 4.86 8.30 -11.57
CA LEU A 101 5.61 7.71 -10.47
C LEU A 101 6.79 6.87 -11.00
N GLN A 102 7.98 7.11 -10.46
CA GLN A 102 9.13 6.22 -10.55
C GLN A 102 9.02 5.17 -9.43
N VAL A 103 8.76 3.91 -9.79
CA VAL A 103 8.56 2.82 -8.84
C VAL A 103 9.82 1.98 -8.72
N HIS A 104 10.38 1.90 -7.52
CA HIS A 104 11.43 0.96 -7.15
C HIS A 104 10.81 -0.22 -6.40
N VAL A 105 10.97 -1.42 -6.96
CA VAL A 105 10.41 -2.63 -6.36
C VAL A 105 11.36 -3.18 -5.29
N LEU A 106 10.82 -3.45 -4.10
CA LEU A 106 11.50 -4.15 -3.02
C LEU A 106 10.83 -5.52 -2.83
N SER A 107 11.54 -6.59 -3.18
CA SER A 107 11.03 -7.95 -3.03
C SER A 107 10.91 -8.36 -1.56
N ALA A 108 9.93 -9.21 -1.26
CA ALA A 108 9.84 -9.93 0.01
C ALA A 108 11.17 -10.63 0.35
N PRO A 109 11.50 -10.77 1.66
CA PRO A 109 12.69 -11.49 2.07
C PRO A 109 12.65 -12.93 1.55
N ASN A 110 13.81 -13.41 1.09
CA ASN A 110 13.96 -14.82 0.76
C ASN A 110 14.25 -15.59 2.06
N PHE A 111 13.25 -16.31 2.56
CA PHE A 111 13.34 -17.07 3.80
C PHE A 111 14.44 -18.15 3.78
N ASP A 112 14.74 -18.75 2.61
CA ASP A 112 15.83 -19.73 2.47
C ASP A 112 17.22 -19.12 2.71
N LYS A 113 17.34 -17.80 2.55
CA LYS A 113 18.60 -17.04 2.69
C LYS A 113 18.72 -16.34 4.04
N LEU A 114 17.76 -16.50 4.94
CA LEU A 114 17.85 -15.94 6.29
C LEU A 114 19.00 -16.60 7.06
N ARG A 115 19.84 -15.77 7.69
CA ARG A 115 21.00 -16.23 8.47
C ARG A 115 20.61 -16.96 9.75
N TRP A 116 19.43 -16.68 10.28
CA TRP A 116 18.88 -17.33 11.47
C TRP A 116 17.79 -18.30 11.04
N LYS A 117 17.94 -19.56 11.46
CA LYS A 117 17.02 -20.68 11.19
C LYS A 117 16.49 -21.29 12.49
N GLY A 118 16.25 -20.46 13.51
CA GLY A 118 15.65 -20.95 14.75
C GLY A 118 14.25 -21.50 14.49
N GLU A 119 13.74 -22.31 15.42
CA GLU A 119 12.43 -22.93 15.32
C GLU A 119 11.35 -21.84 15.17
N LEU A 120 10.77 -21.77 13.97
CA LEU A 120 9.56 -21.01 13.67
C LEU A 120 8.37 -21.77 14.28
N GLU A 121 8.34 -21.93 15.59
CA GLU A 121 7.24 -22.65 16.25
C GLU A 121 6.04 -21.76 16.58
N ASP A 122 6.16 -20.42 16.57
CA ASP A 122 5.06 -19.55 17.03
C ASP A 122 4.98 -18.18 16.33
N PHE A 123 4.90 -18.14 14.99
CA PHE A 123 4.43 -16.95 14.27
C PHE A 123 3.48 -17.31 13.12
#